data_AF-A0A162GJQ6-F1
#
_entry.id   AF-A0A162GJQ6-F1
#
_cell.length_a   1.000
_cell.length_b   1.000
_cell.length_c   1.000
_cell.angle_alpha   90.00
_cell.angle_beta   90.00
_cell.angle_gamma   90.00
#
_symmetry.space_group_name_H-M   'P 1'
#
loop_
_entity.id
_entity.type
_entity.pdbx_description
1 polymer ?
#
loop_
_entity_poly.entity_id
_entity_poly.type
_entity_poly.pdbx_seq_one_letter_code
_entity_poly.pdbx_strand_id
1 'polypeptide(L)'
;MKTLISFLLLSLASLSQAAVEGSSIPNAHVVYTEGDMAVIRGKAPANKKQIEELLALGVEEFLIFKNDTKGEVAKQITTLQSLGVAKNSITHIPFLWKDLHDFNSSCKMTMQALRTIEEAVEDNKSIYFHCTVGEDRTGYLAGLWGLWVGTYKTVKQSVNEELCARGYEAGNPRKPYRDVVFKIRETLTPTYLKMTVILSKAKQRGLSLDESLCNEEPELNVDVQKFYCSSKK
;
A
#
# COMPACT_ATOMS: atom_id res chain seq x y z
N MET A 1 -53.96 -11.73 -15.21
CA MET A 1 -52.61 -12.16 -14.80
C MET A 1 -51.60 -11.69 -15.85
N LYS A 2 -50.84 -10.64 -15.58
CA LYS A 2 -49.67 -10.25 -16.40
C LYS A 2 -48.52 -10.02 -15.43
N THR A 3 -47.57 -10.94 -15.46
CA THR A 3 -46.44 -11.02 -14.53
C THR A 3 -45.43 -9.94 -14.88
N LEU A 4 -45.06 -9.11 -13.89
CA LEU A 4 -43.90 -8.23 -13.96
C LEU A 4 -42.62 -9.07 -14.02
N ILE A 5 -41.74 -8.77 -14.98
CA ILE A 5 -40.34 -9.18 -14.93
C ILE A 5 -39.52 -7.90 -14.73
N SER A 6 -39.13 -7.65 -13.49
CA SER A 6 -38.22 -6.58 -13.13
C SER A 6 -36.79 -7.06 -13.42
N PHE A 7 -36.17 -6.50 -14.45
CA PHE A 7 -34.75 -6.71 -14.73
C PHE A 7 -33.92 -5.94 -13.69
N LEU A 8 -33.31 -6.67 -12.76
CA LEU A 8 -32.30 -6.15 -11.85
C LEU A 8 -30.98 -6.06 -12.63
N LEU A 9 -30.63 -4.88 -13.13
CA LEU A 9 -29.30 -4.60 -13.67
C LEU A 9 -28.31 -4.52 -12.49
N LEU A 10 -27.60 -5.61 -12.23
CA LEU A 10 -26.36 -5.56 -11.45
C LEU A 10 -25.30 -4.82 -12.29
N SER A 11 -25.08 -3.55 -11.96
CA SER A 11 -23.88 -2.81 -12.37
C SER A 11 -22.67 -3.42 -11.65
N LEU A 12 -21.93 -4.32 -12.31
CA LEU A 12 -20.54 -4.58 -11.95
C LEU A 12 -19.69 -3.43 -12.48
N ALA A 13 -19.73 -2.29 -11.80
CA ALA A 13 -18.72 -1.27 -11.96
C ALA A 13 -17.41 -1.84 -11.43
N SER A 14 -16.49 -2.17 -12.34
CA SER A 14 -15.07 -2.25 -12.03
C SER A 14 -14.68 -0.87 -11.48
N LEU A 15 -14.57 -0.77 -10.14
CA LEU A 15 -14.00 0.37 -9.45
C LEU A 15 -12.51 0.43 -9.83
N SER A 16 -12.22 0.99 -11.00
CA SER A 16 -10.95 1.64 -11.24
C SER A 16 -10.82 2.70 -10.14
N GLN A 17 -10.09 2.43 -9.05
CA GLN A 17 -9.85 3.41 -7.99
C GLN A 17 -9.33 4.69 -8.63
N ALA A 18 -10.19 5.69 -8.63
CA ALA A 18 -9.96 6.97 -9.27
C ALA A 18 -8.84 7.70 -8.53
N ALA A 19 -8.15 8.59 -9.26
CA ALA A 19 -7.28 9.57 -8.61
C ALA A 19 -8.05 10.29 -7.49
N VAL A 20 -7.37 10.63 -6.39
CA VAL A 20 -8.01 11.40 -5.31
C VAL A 20 -8.32 12.79 -5.83
N GLU A 21 -9.59 13.13 -5.97
CA GLU A 21 -10.01 14.48 -6.33
C GLU A 21 -9.42 15.48 -5.31
N GLY A 22 -8.87 16.60 -5.79
CA GLY A 22 -8.19 17.57 -4.93
C GLY A 22 -6.72 17.26 -4.60
N SER A 23 -6.19 16.08 -4.97
CA SER A 23 -4.76 15.79 -4.81
C SER A 23 -3.98 15.98 -6.11
N SER A 24 -2.92 16.78 -6.07
CA SER A 24 -1.95 16.88 -7.17
C SER A 24 -0.81 15.86 -7.06
N ILE A 25 -0.83 15.00 -6.04
CA ILE A 25 0.26 14.07 -5.76
C ILE A 25 0.23 12.90 -6.76
N PRO A 26 1.32 12.62 -7.49
CA PRO A 26 1.38 11.49 -8.39
C PRO A 26 1.13 10.15 -7.67
N ASN A 27 0.50 9.21 -8.38
CA ASN A 27 0.08 7.90 -7.84
C ASN A 27 -0.86 7.96 -6.63
N ALA A 28 -1.40 9.14 -6.28
CA ALA A 28 -2.35 9.25 -5.19
C ALA A 28 -3.72 8.66 -5.56
N HIS A 29 -4.20 7.71 -4.77
CA HIS A 29 -5.56 7.16 -4.86
C HIS A 29 -5.99 6.51 -3.54
N VAL A 30 -7.30 6.32 -3.41
CA VAL A 30 -7.91 5.66 -2.25
C VAL A 30 -7.82 4.14 -2.41
N VAL A 31 -7.33 3.47 -1.37
CA VAL A 31 -7.24 1.99 -1.28
C VAL A 31 -8.45 1.41 -0.55
N TYR A 32 -8.94 2.11 0.46
CA TYR A 32 -10.06 1.70 1.32
C TYR A 32 -10.81 2.92 1.86
N THR A 33 -12.11 2.78 2.09
CA THR A 33 -12.98 3.78 2.71
C THR A 33 -13.94 3.11 3.68
N GLU A 34 -14.20 3.75 4.80
CA GLU A 34 -15.24 3.36 5.75
C GLU A 34 -15.87 4.62 6.36
N GLY A 35 -17.16 4.83 6.16
CA GLY A 35 -17.79 6.10 6.53
C GLY A 35 -17.09 7.28 5.84
N ASP A 36 -16.65 8.26 6.64
CA ASP A 36 -15.95 9.46 6.19
C ASP A 36 -14.42 9.29 6.14
N MET A 37 -13.87 8.17 6.65
CA MET A 37 -12.43 7.93 6.65
C MET A 37 -11.95 7.26 5.36
N ALA A 38 -10.71 7.55 4.98
CA ALA A 38 -10.06 6.95 3.82
C ALA A 38 -8.61 6.52 4.12
N VAL A 39 -8.24 5.35 3.60
CA VAL A 39 -6.84 4.92 3.48
C VAL A 39 -6.35 5.32 2.10
N ILE A 40 -5.45 6.30 2.06
CA ILE A 40 -4.93 6.88 0.84
C ILE A 40 -3.46 6.51 0.70
N ARG A 41 -3.06 6.14 -0.53
CA ARG A 41 -1.67 5.90 -0.87
C ARG A 41 -1.16 6.91 -1.87
N GLY A 42 0.15 7.07 -2.00
CA GLY A 42 0.73 7.79 -3.15
C GLY A 42 2.23 8.00 -3.10
N LYS A 43 2.72 8.99 -3.87
CA LYS A 43 4.11 9.46 -3.87
C LYS A 43 4.41 10.32 -2.63
N ALA A 44 5.68 10.45 -2.25
CA ALA A 44 6.08 11.48 -1.29
C ALA A 44 5.61 12.88 -1.77
N PRO A 45 4.88 13.65 -0.94
CA PRO A 45 4.55 15.03 -1.24
C PRO A 45 5.83 15.83 -1.53
N ALA A 46 5.85 16.53 -2.66
CA ALA A 46 7.04 17.24 -3.15
C ALA A 46 7.24 18.60 -2.48
N ASN A 47 6.18 19.17 -1.90
CA ASN A 47 6.18 20.51 -1.31
C ASN A 47 5.06 20.67 -0.28
N LYS A 48 5.08 21.80 0.43
CA LYS A 48 4.10 22.16 1.47
C LYS A 48 2.66 22.15 0.94
N LYS A 49 2.42 22.67 -0.27
CA LYS A 49 1.09 22.71 -0.90
C LYS A 49 0.47 21.32 -1.01
N GLN A 50 1.24 20.32 -1.41
CA GLN A 50 0.75 18.94 -1.52
C GLN A 50 0.40 18.32 -0.17
N ILE A 51 1.07 18.73 0.91
CA ILE A 51 0.69 18.31 2.26
C ILE A 51 -0.60 19.02 2.67
N GLU A 52 -0.73 20.32 2.40
CA GLU A 52 -1.97 21.07 2.64
C GLU A 52 -3.17 20.49 1.88
N GLU A 53 -2.98 20.00 0.65
CA GLU A 53 -4.00 19.25 -0.11
C GLU A 53 -4.45 17.99 0.64
N LEU A 54 -3.53 17.21 1.23
CA LEU A 54 -3.89 16.03 2.03
C LEU A 54 -4.64 16.39 3.31
N LEU A 55 -4.22 17.46 4.01
CA LEU A 55 -4.92 17.94 5.20
C LEU A 55 -6.33 18.44 4.87
N ALA A 56 -6.50 19.11 3.74
CA ALA A 56 -7.81 19.55 3.25
C ALA A 56 -8.73 18.38 2.87
N LEU A 57 -8.15 17.22 2.51
CA LEU A 57 -8.87 15.96 2.30
C LEU A 57 -9.19 15.22 3.61
N GLY A 58 -8.87 15.81 4.77
CA GLY A 58 -9.13 15.21 6.08
C GLY A 58 -8.11 14.14 6.48
N VAL A 59 -6.94 14.07 5.83
CA VAL A 59 -5.86 13.18 6.28
C VAL A 59 -5.31 13.67 7.62
N GLU A 60 -5.36 12.80 8.62
CA GLU A 60 -4.89 13.07 9.98
C GLU A 60 -3.62 12.30 10.31
N GLU A 61 -3.50 11.08 9.78
CA GLU A 61 -2.39 10.15 10.04
C GLU A 61 -1.48 10.05 8.81
N PHE A 62 -0.16 10.00 9.05
CA PHE A 62 0.85 9.94 7.98
C PHE A 62 1.82 8.78 8.21
N LEU A 63 1.91 7.88 7.23
CA LEU A 63 2.86 6.76 7.26
C LEU A 63 3.92 6.91 6.15
N ILE A 64 5.15 7.21 6.58
CA ILE A 64 6.33 7.29 5.73
C ILE A 64 6.96 5.90 5.67
N PHE A 65 6.69 5.15 4.59
CA PHE A 65 7.15 3.76 4.42
C PHE A 65 8.36 3.70 3.47
N LYS A 66 9.51 4.17 3.98
CA LYS A 66 10.77 4.18 3.23
C LYS A 66 11.99 4.36 4.13
N ASN A 67 13.10 3.72 3.75
CA ASN A 67 14.40 4.11 4.30
C ASN A 67 14.75 5.58 4.00
N ASP A 68 15.38 6.25 4.97
CA ASP A 68 15.92 7.60 4.82
C ASP A 68 17.35 7.52 4.28
N THR A 69 17.67 8.31 3.25
CA THR A 69 18.97 8.22 2.58
C THR A 69 19.75 9.52 2.58
N LYS A 70 19.05 10.66 2.62
CA LYS A 70 19.61 12.01 2.51
C LYS A 70 18.95 12.98 3.50
N GLY A 71 18.34 12.46 4.57
CA GLY A 71 17.61 13.25 5.56
C GLY A 71 16.28 13.77 5.05
N GLU A 72 15.74 13.19 3.97
CA GLU A 72 14.48 13.64 3.38
C GLU A 72 13.28 13.31 4.27
N VAL A 73 13.37 12.24 5.06
CA VAL A 73 12.29 11.87 5.99
C VAL A 73 12.21 12.88 7.12
N ALA A 74 13.35 13.21 7.75
CA ALA A 74 13.39 14.22 8.80
C ALA A 74 12.83 15.58 8.32
N LYS A 75 13.20 16.02 7.11
CA LYS A 75 12.66 17.24 6.50
C LYS A 75 11.14 17.18 6.31
N GLN A 76 10.63 16.03 5.87
CA GLN A 76 9.20 15.84 5.68
C GLN A 76 8.44 15.87 7.01
N ILE A 77 8.94 15.20 8.05
CA ILE A 77 8.37 15.22 9.41
C ILE A 77 8.31 16.65 9.94
N THR A 78 9.41 17.40 9.83
CA THR A 78 9.43 18.81 10.24
C THR A 78 8.40 19.65 9.48
N THR A 79 8.23 19.41 8.19
CA THR A 79 7.23 20.11 7.37
C THR A 79 5.80 19.80 7.82
N LEU A 80 5.47 18.51 8.02
CA LEU A 80 4.18 18.07 8.57
C LEU A 80 3.89 18.72 9.93
N GLN A 81 4.87 18.73 10.83
CA GLN A 81 4.72 19.34 12.16
C GLN A 81 4.51 20.86 12.07
N SER A 82 5.23 21.55 11.19
CA SER A 82 5.03 22.99 10.94
C SER A 82 3.67 23.33 10.34
N LEU A 83 2.97 22.33 9.79
CA LEU A 83 1.60 22.44 9.28
C LEU A 83 0.55 22.03 10.32
N GLY A 84 0.96 21.71 11.55
CA GLY A 84 0.06 21.37 12.65
C GLY A 84 -0.21 19.87 12.81
N VAL A 85 0.42 18.99 12.03
CA VAL A 85 0.30 17.54 12.23
C VAL A 85 1.01 17.14 13.52
N ALA A 86 0.29 16.46 14.42
CA ALA A 86 0.84 16.02 15.69
C ALA A 86 1.96 14.98 15.48
N LYS A 87 2.99 15.01 16.33
CA LYS A 87 4.14 14.09 16.20
C LYS A 87 3.73 12.62 16.26
N ASN A 88 2.76 12.28 17.10
CA ASN A 88 2.22 10.93 17.25
C ASN A 88 1.35 10.49 16.06
N SER A 89 0.94 11.42 15.19
CA SER A 89 0.23 11.10 13.94
C SER A 89 1.15 10.96 12.72
N ILE A 90 2.46 10.85 12.96
CA ILE A 90 3.47 10.67 11.92
C ILE A 90 4.32 9.46 12.27
N THR A 91 4.13 8.38 11.51
CA THR A 91 4.89 7.15 11.67
C THR A 91 5.89 7.01 10.54
N HIS A 92 7.16 6.77 10.88
CA HIS A 92 8.21 6.43 9.92
C HIS A 92 8.65 4.99 10.14
N ILE A 93 8.56 4.19 9.07
CA ILE A 93 9.11 2.82 9.05
C ILE A 93 10.19 2.77 7.96
N PRO A 94 11.45 2.47 8.31
CA PRO A 94 12.60 2.55 7.40
C PRO A 94 12.69 1.36 6.43
N PHE A 95 11.58 1.02 5.77
CA PHE A 95 11.50 -0.16 4.92
C PHE A 95 12.40 -0.05 3.68
N LEU A 96 13.30 -1.04 3.56
CA LEU A 96 14.13 -1.28 2.39
C LEU A 96 13.32 -2.04 1.35
N TRP A 97 13.48 -1.71 0.06
CA TRP A 97 12.80 -2.44 -1.02
C TRP A 97 13.74 -3.32 -1.84
N LYS A 98 15.04 -3.11 -1.66
CA LYS A 98 16.13 -3.85 -2.27
C LYS A 98 16.93 -4.51 -1.15
N ASP A 99 17.62 -5.59 -1.50
CA ASP A 99 18.56 -6.27 -0.62
C ASP A 99 17.86 -6.77 0.67
N LEU A 100 16.61 -7.25 0.53
CA LEU A 100 15.80 -7.84 1.61
C LEU A 100 16.29 -9.25 1.96
N HIS A 101 17.50 -9.37 2.47
CA HIS A 101 18.10 -10.65 2.84
C HIS A 101 17.56 -11.21 4.16
N ASP A 102 16.94 -10.36 4.99
CA ASP A 102 16.29 -10.74 6.23
C ASP A 102 14.77 -10.58 6.09
N PHE A 103 14.10 -11.71 5.87
CA PHE A 103 12.65 -11.78 5.81
C PHE A 103 12.02 -11.40 7.16
N ASN A 104 12.61 -11.80 8.30
CA ASN A 104 12.02 -11.54 9.62
C ASN A 104 11.90 -10.03 9.86
N SER A 105 12.98 -9.27 9.63
CA SER A 105 12.95 -7.81 9.76
C SER A 105 11.97 -7.16 8.79
N SER A 106 11.93 -7.61 7.54
CA SER A 106 11.02 -7.10 6.50
C SER A 106 9.55 -7.38 6.88
N CYS A 107 9.27 -8.57 7.38
CA CYS A 107 7.96 -8.97 7.85
C CYS A 107 7.51 -8.10 9.03
N LYS A 108 8.35 -7.91 10.05
CA LYS A 108 8.03 -7.09 11.23
C LYS A 108 7.71 -5.65 10.86
N MET A 109 8.55 -5.02 10.04
CA MET A 109 8.29 -3.68 9.52
C MET A 109 6.99 -3.61 8.71
N THR A 110 6.64 -4.67 7.99
CA THR A 110 5.37 -4.75 7.26
C THR A 110 4.18 -4.87 8.22
N MET A 111 4.28 -5.72 9.26
CA MET A 111 3.24 -5.85 10.27
C MET A 111 3.02 -4.54 11.01
N GLN A 112 4.10 -3.86 11.41
CA GLN A 112 4.02 -2.54 12.02
C GLN A 112 3.31 -1.54 11.09
N ALA A 113 3.65 -1.52 9.80
CA ALA A 113 3.02 -0.63 8.83
C ALA A 113 1.52 -0.90 8.65
N LEU A 114 1.13 -2.19 8.56
CA LEU A 114 -0.27 -2.57 8.46
C LEU A 114 -1.04 -2.26 9.75
N ARG A 115 -0.42 -2.47 10.92
CA ARG A 115 -1.02 -2.15 12.22
C ARG A 115 -1.23 -0.63 12.38
N THR A 116 -0.31 0.21 11.92
CA THR A 116 -0.51 1.67 11.89
C THR A 116 -1.71 2.06 11.02
N ILE A 117 -1.92 1.40 9.88
CA ILE A 117 -3.11 1.65 9.04
C ILE A 117 -4.37 1.16 9.75
N GLU A 118 -4.33 -0.01 10.38
CA GLU A 118 -5.44 -0.58 11.15
C GLU A 118 -5.85 0.32 12.31
N GLU A 119 -4.89 0.83 13.08
CA GLU A 119 -5.14 1.76 14.20
C GLU A 119 -5.78 3.07 13.72
N ALA A 120 -5.32 3.64 12.60
CA ALA A 120 -5.95 4.82 12.03
C ALA A 120 -7.42 4.56 11.64
N VAL A 121 -7.70 3.38 11.08
CA VAL A 121 -9.06 2.98 10.70
C VAL A 121 -9.93 2.72 11.94
N GLU A 122 -9.41 2.01 12.94
CA GLU A 122 -10.06 1.76 14.24
C GLU A 122 -10.39 3.08 14.98
N ASP A 123 -9.52 4.09 14.85
CA ASP A 123 -9.70 5.44 15.40
C ASP A 123 -10.59 6.35 14.52
N ASN A 124 -11.14 5.85 13.40
CA ASN A 124 -11.92 6.60 12.43
C ASN A 124 -11.19 7.83 11.86
N LYS A 125 -9.90 7.69 11.57
CA LYS A 125 -9.04 8.72 10.98
C LYS A 125 -8.61 8.36 9.57
N SER A 126 -8.53 9.34 8.69
CA SER A 126 -7.93 9.13 7.36
C SER A 126 -6.41 9.10 7.44
N ILE A 127 -5.80 8.17 6.73
CA ILE A 127 -4.35 7.98 6.69
C ILE A 127 -3.80 8.10 5.28
N TYR A 128 -2.68 8.82 5.14
CA TYR A 128 -1.89 8.86 3.91
C TYR A 128 -0.57 8.11 4.10
N PHE A 129 -0.34 7.07 3.30
CA PHE A 129 0.95 6.38 3.30
C PHE A 129 1.67 6.47 1.96
N HIS A 130 2.99 6.57 2.03
CA HIS A 130 3.79 6.72 0.81
C HIS A 130 5.21 6.16 0.96
N CYS A 131 5.86 6.02 -0.20
CA CYS A 131 7.31 5.87 -0.29
C CYS A 131 7.87 7.02 -1.15
N THR A 132 9.06 6.87 -1.76
CA THR A 132 9.65 7.94 -2.60
C THR A 132 8.80 8.27 -3.83
N VAL A 133 8.43 7.26 -4.63
CA VAL A 133 7.74 7.44 -5.93
C VAL A 133 6.27 7.01 -5.90
N GLY A 134 5.84 6.34 -4.83
CA GLY A 134 4.48 5.83 -4.72
C GLY A 134 4.20 4.61 -5.59
N GLU A 135 5.23 3.84 -5.96
CA GLU A 135 5.12 2.66 -6.82
C GLU A 135 5.41 1.38 -6.00
N ASP A 136 6.67 0.99 -5.81
CA ASP A 136 7.01 -0.37 -5.39
C ASP A 136 6.63 -0.71 -3.94
N ARG A 137 7.16 0.02 -2.96
CA ARG A 137 6.83 -0.16 -1.52
C ARG A 137 5.40 0.22 -1.19
N THR A 138 4.90 1.25 -1.86
CA THR A 138 3.53 1.73 -1.66
C THR A 138 2.55 0.71 -2.22
N GLY A 139 2.79 0.16 -3.41
CA GLY A 139 1.99 -0.92 -4.00
C GLY A 139 2.06 -2.19 -3.18
N TYR A 140 3.26 -2.59 -2.74
CA TYR A 140 3.46 -3.68 -1.79
C TYR A 140 2.54 -3.54 -0.57
N LEU A 141 2.57 -2.39 0.11
CA LEU A 141 1.78 -2.18 1.33
C LEU A 141 0.29 -2.06 1.04
N ALA A 142 -0.10 -1.32 0.00
CA ALA A 142 -1.50 -1.14 -0.42
C ALA A 142 -2.16 -2.46 -0.80
N GLY A 143 -1.44 -3.30 -1.55
CA GLY A 143 -1.92 -4.60 -1.96
C GLY A 143 -2.15 -5.53 -0.77
N LEU A 144 -1.25 -5.52 0.22
CA LEU A 144 -1.38 -6.30 1.45
C LEU A 144 -2.54 -5.78 2.32
N TRP A 145 -2.65 -4.47 2.50
CA TRP A 145 -3.76 -3.85 3.22
C TRP A 145 -5.11 -4.20 2.58
N GLY A 146 -5.26 -4.01 1.27
CA GLY A 146 -6.52 -4.33 0.59
C GLY A 146 -6.89 -5.83 0.63
N LEU A 147 -5.91 -6.74 0.72
CA LEU A 147 -6.18 -8.17 0.99
C LEU A 147 -6.64 -8.38 2.44
N TRP A 148 -6.00 -7.69 3.40
CA TRP A 148 -6.32 -7.76 4.82
C TRP A 148 -7.77 -7.33 5.10
N VAL A 149 -8.18 -6.15 4.63
CA VAL A 149 -9.55 -5.62 4.83
C VAL A 149 -10.58 -6.17 3.83
N GLY A 150 -10.14 -6.93 2.83
CA GLY A 150 -11.05 -7.60 1.90
C GLY A 150 -11.50 -6.75 0.69
N THR A 151 -10.87 -5.60 0.44
CA THR A 151 -10.98 -4.86 -0.82
C THR A 151 -10.65 -5.76 -2.02
N TYR A 152 -9.61 -6.60 -1.88
CA TYR A 152 -9.17 -7.54 -2.90
C TYR A 152 -9.52 -8.98 -2.52
N LYS A 153 -10.17 -9.70 -3.44
CA LYS A 153 -10.57 -11.10 -3.22
C LYS A 153 -9.42 -12.08 -3.44
N THR A 154 -8.43 -11.70 -4.24
CA THR A 154 -7.32 -12.59 -4.62
C THR A 154 -6.01 -11.83 -4.66
N VAL A 155 -4.90 -12.54 -4.41
CA VAL A 155 -3.54 -12.00 -4.54
C VAL A 155 -3.32 -11.44 -5.95
N LYS A 156 -3.80 -12.15 -6.99
CA LYS A 156 -3.67 -11.69 -8.39
C LYS A 156 -4.40 -10.37 -8.65
N GLN A 157 -5.58 -10.18 -8.06
CA GLN A 157 -6.32 -8.93 -8.16
C GLN A 157 -5.52 -7.79 -7.52
N SER A 158 -5.06 -7.99 -6.28
CA SER A 158 -4.22 -7.04 -5.55
C SER A 158 -2.94 -6.66 -6.33
N VAL A 159 -2.24 -7.65 -6.92
CA VAL A 159 -1.09 -7.39 -7.79
C VAL A 159 -1.46 -6.55 -9.01
N ASN A 160 -2.56 -6.86 -9.69
CA ASN A 160 -2.93 -6.13 -10.90
C ASN A 160 -3.32 -4.67 -10.60
N GLU A 161 -4.10 -4.45 -9.54
CA GLU A 161 -4.71 -3.15 -9.25
C GLU A 161 -3.77 -2.21 -8.48
N GLU A 162 -3.02 -2.72 -7.50
CA GLU A 162 -2.18 -1.89 -6.63
C GLU A 162 -0.70 -1.89 -7.02
N LEU A 163 -0.20 -3.02 -7.50
CA LEU A 163 1.20 -3.12 -7.88
C LEU A 163 1.34 -2.70 -9.34
N CYS A 164 0.91 -3.54 -10.28
CA CYS A 164 1.22 -3.40 -11.70
C CYS A 164 0.63 -2.14 -12.34
N ALA A 165 -0.67 -1.85 -12.12
CA ALA A 165 -1.32 -0.67 -12.69
C ALA A 165 -0.69 0.65 -12.19
N ARG A 166 0.09 0.61 -11.10
CA ARG A 166 0.67 1.78 -10.42
C ARG A 166 2.19 1.80 -10.49
N GLY A 167 2.76 1.14 -11.50
CA GLY A 167 4.17 1.24 -11.83
C GLY A 167 5.08 0.30 -11.05
N TYR A 168 4.56 -0.63 -10.24
CA TYR A 168 5.39 -1.67 -9.61
C TYR A 168 6.17 -2.44 -10.67
N GLU A 169 7.46 -2.65 -10.44
CA GLU A 169 8.28 -3.46 -11.35
C GLU A 169 8.17 -2.95 -12.82
N ALA A 170 7.93 -3.82 -13.81
CA ALA A 170 7.78 -3.42 -15.21
C ALA A 170 6.41 -2.80 -15.53
N GLY A 171 5.55 -2.55 -14.54
CA GLY A 171 4.33 -1.76 -14.69
C GLY A 171 4.61 -0.32 -15.15
N ASN A 172 5.83 0.19 -14.90
CA ASN A 172 6.34 1.42 -15.48
C ASN A 172 7.33 1.09 -16.62
N PRO A 173 6.97 1.33 -17.90
CA PRO A 173 7.82 0.97 -19.05
C PRO A 173 9.19 1.68 -19.08
N ARG A 174 9.35 2.78 -18.34
CA ARG A 174 10.60 3.56 -18.26
C ARG A 174 11.46 3.17 -17.07
N LYS A 175 11.04 2.21 -16.25
CA LYS A 175 11.77 1.80 -15.04
C LYS A 175 13.06 1.06 -15.43
N PRO A 176 14.24 1.43 -14.86
CA PRO A 176 15.49 0.74 -15.15
C PRO A 176 15.42 -0.74 -14.80
N TYR A 177 15.63 -1.61 -15.79
CA TYR A 177 15.41 -3.04 -15.59
C TYR A 177 16.40 -3.63 -14.58
N ARG A 178 17.70 -3.44 -14.80
CA ARG A 178 18.75 -4.08 -13.98
C ARG A 178 18.80 -3.55 -12.56
N ASP A 179 18.61 -2.25 -12.38
CA ASP A 179 18.77 -1.61 -11.08
C ASP A 179 17.52 -1.68 -10.20
N VAL A 180 16.34 -1.85 -10.81
CA VAL A 180 15.06 -1.76 -10.10
C VAL A 180 14.17 -2.96 -10.35
N VAL A 181 13.73 -3.21 -11.59
CA VAL A 181 12.80 -4.32 -11.92
C VAL A 181 13.35 -5.67 -11.46
N PHE A 182 14.60 -5.96 -11.81
CA PHE A 182 15.24 -7.23 -11.48
C PHE A 182 15.31 -7.43 -9.95
N LYS A 183 15.72 -6.40 -9.21
CA LYS A 183 15.78 -6.46 -7.75
C LYS A 183 14.41 -6.66 -7.10
N ILE A 184 13.37 -6.02 -7.64
CA ILE A 184 11.99 -6.22 -7.19
C ILE A 184 11.58 -7.68 -7.37
N ARG A 185 11.84 -8.25 -8.55
CA ARG A 185 11.53 -9.67 -8.86
C ARG A 185 12.29 -10.64 -7.95
N GLU A 186 13.55 -10.36 -7.61
CA GLU A 186 14.36 -11.23 -6.75
C GLU A 186 13.98 -11.13 -5.26
N THR A 187 13.50 -9.97 -4.80
CA THR A 187 13.35 -9.71 -3.35
C THR A 187 11.92 -9.34 -2.96
N LEU A 188 11.43 -8.19 -3.43
CA LEU A 188 10.17 -7.61 -2.97
C LEU A 188 8.95 -8.43 -3.42
N THR A 189 8.94 -9.02 -4.62
CA THR A 189 7.82 -9.86 -5.09
C THR A 189 7.71 -11.16 -4.29
N PRO A 190 8.78 -11.96 -4.10
CA PRO A 190 8.74 -13.10 -3.18
C PRO A 190 8.32 -12.71 -1.77
N THR A 191 8.84 -11.60 -1.23
CA THR A 191 8.48 -11.10 0.11
C THR A 191 6.99 -10.79 0.20
N TYR A 192 6.43 -10.10 -0.79
CA TYR A 192 5.00 -9.80 -0.88
C TYR A 192 4.16 -11.08 -0.83
N LEU A 193 4.51 -12.08 -1.65
CA LEU A 193 3.77 -13.35 -1.68
C LEU A 193 3.85 -14.09 -0.34
N LYS A 194 5.01 -14.08 0.32
CA LYS A 194 5.17 -14.67 1.66
C LYS A 194 4.30 -13.96 2.69
N MET A 195 4.25 -12.63 2.65
CA MET A 195 3.34 -11.85 3.50
C MET A 195 1.87 -12.19 3.22
N THR A 196 1.46 -12.41 1.96
CA THR A 196 0.07 -12.80 1.67
C THR A 196 -0.29 -14.15 2.32
N VAL A 197 0.66 -15.09 2.43
CA VAL A 197 0.47 -16.37 3.13
C VAL A 197 0.30 -16.14 4.63
N ILE A 198 1.14 -15.30 5.24
CA ILE A 198 1.05 -14.97 6.67
C ILE A 198 -0.30 -14.33 6.98
N LEU A 199 -0.68 -13.27 6.24
CA LEU A 199 -1.95 -12.56 6.46
C LEU A 199 -3.17 -13.46 6.26
N SER A 200 -3.15 -14.31 5.23
CA SER A 200 -4.23 -15.28 4.99
C SER A 200 -4.40 -16.25 6.16
N LYS A 201 -3.29 -16.84 6.66
CA LYS A 201 -3.32 -17.73 7.82
C LYS A 201 -3.77 -17.02 9.09
N ALA A 202 -3.30 -15.79 9.33
CA ALA A 202 -3.69 -14.98 10.48
C ALA A 202 -5.20 -14.71 10.46
N LYS A 203 -5.74 -14.27 9.32
CA LYS A 203 -7.17 -14.00 9.13
C LYS A 203 -8.03 -15.25 9.33
N GLN A 204 -7.61 -16.40 8.79
CA GLN A 204 -8.31 -17.69 8.98
C GLN A 204 -8.36 -18.12 10.45
N ARG A 205 -7.35 -17.74 11.23
CA ARG A 205 -7.24 -18.06 12.67
C ARG A 205 -7.82 -16.97 13.57
N GLY A 206 -8.34 -15.87 13.01
CA GLY A 206 -8.83 -14.73 13.78
C GLY A 206 -7.75 -14.02 14.60
N LEU A 207 -6.50 -14.04 14.14
CA LEU A 207 -5.38 -13.36 14.79
C LEU A 207 -5.30 -11.89 14.33
N SER A 208 -4.85 -11.01 15.22
CA SER A 208 -4.56 -9.61 14.90
C SER A 208 -3.24 -9.46 14.12
N LEU A 209 -3.02 -8.29 13.53
CA LEU A 209 -1.73 -7.91 12.94
C LEU A 209 -0.69 -7.73 14.04
N ASP A 210 0.24 -8.69 14.15
CA ASP A 210 1.27 -8.69 15.17
C ASP A 210 2.61 -9.21 14.63
N GLU A 211 3.71 -8.67 15.14
CA GLU A 211 5.07 -9.03 14.72
C GLU A 211 5.45 -10.49 15.01
N SER A 212 4.80 -11.15 15.99
CA SER A 212 5.02 -12.58 16.28
C SER A 212 4.63 -13.50 15.12
N LEU A 213 3.81 -13.02 14.18
CA LEU A 213 3.49 -13.74 12.95
C LEU A 213 4.69 -13.91 12.02
N CYS A 214 5.80 -13.20 12.28
CA CYS A 214 7.03 -13.22 11.47
C CYS A 214 8.06 -14.26 11.93
N ASN A 215 7.72 -15.10 12.92
CA ASN A 215 8.65 -16.08 13.50
C ASN A 215 9.07 -17.18 12.53
N GLU A 216 8.31 -17.40 11.47
CA GLU A 216 8.60 -18.39 10.43
C GLU A 216 8.45 -17.76 9.05
N GLU A 217 9.44 -18.01 8.19
CA GLU A 217 9.37 -17.61 6.80
C GLU A 217 8.58 -18.65 5.98
N PRO A 218 7.46 -18.29 5.35
CA PRO A 218 6.68 -19.25 4.57
C PRO A 218 7.39 -19.70 3.30
N GLU A 219 7.24 -20.97 2.97
CA GLU A 219 7.54 -21.47 1.63
C GLU A 219 6.49 -21.02 0.61
N LEU A 220 6.94 -20.69 -0.60
CA LEU A 220 6.09 -20.30 -1.71
C LEU A 220 5.79 -21.50 -2.61
N ASN A 221 4.57 -22.01 -2.51
CA ASN A 221 4.05 -23.08 -3.38
C ASN A 221 3.34 -22.53 -4.62
N VAL A 222 3.89 -21.47 -5.22
CA VAL A 222 3.34 -20.79 -6.39
C VAL A 222 4.45 -20.41 -7.36
N ASP A 223 4.10 -20.35 -8.64
CA ASP A 223 4.98 -19.77 -9.65
C ASP A 223 4.99 -18.24 -9.51
N VAL A 224 6.05 -17.72 -8.88
CA VAL A 224 6.25 -16.28 -8.63
C VAL A 224 6.18 -15.46 -9.91
N GLN A 225 6.59 -16.02 -11.05
CA GLN A 225 6.62 -15.28 -12.33
C GLN A 225 5.22 -14.89 -12.81
N LYS A 226 4.18 -15.61 -12.38
CA LYS A 226 2.77 -15.28 -12.70
C LYS A 226 2.29 -13.99 -12.02
N PHE A 227 3.07 -13.46 -11.08
CA PHE A 227 2.80 -12.21 -10.37
C PHE A 227 3.72 -11.07 -10.83
N TYR A 228 4.59 -11.31 -11.82
CA TYR A 228 5.36 -10.23 -12.42
C TYR A 228 4.47 -9.32 -13.24
N CYS A 229 4.77 -8.03 -13.16
CA CYS A 229 4.13 -7.04 -13.99
C CYS A 229 4.73 -7.09 -15.40
N SER A 230 3.88 -6.90 -16.40
CA SER A 230 4.31 -6.64 -17.77
C SER A 230 3.94 -5.21 -18.11
N SER A 231 4.82 -4.49 -18.81
CA SER A 231 4.38 -3.27 -19.49
C SER A 231 3.31 -3.67 -20.50
N LYS A 232 2.13 -3.04 -20.43
CA LYS A 232 1.23 -3.06 -21.58
C LYS A 232 2.01 -2.39 -22.72
N LYS A 233 2.28 -3.13 -23.78
CA LYS A 233 2.84 -2.57 -25.02
C LYS A 233 1.88 -1.53 -25.60
#